data_AF-A0A1R3R820-F1
#
_entry.id   AF-A0A1R3R820-F1
#
_cell.length_a   1.000
_cell.length_b   1.000
_cell.length_c   1.000
_cell.angle_alpha   90.00
_cell.angle_beta   90.00
_cell.angle_gamma   90.00
#
_symmetry.space_group_name_H-M   'P 1'
#
loop_
_entity.id
_entity.type
_entity.pdbx_description
1 polymer ?
#
loop_
_entity_poly.entity_id
_entity_poly.type
_entity_poly.pdbx_seq_one_letter_code
_entity_poly.pdbx_strand_id
1 'polypeptide(L)'
;MTLPPNTTLSTLTIRRITIHIPQPYDIVLHRFRTLVPPLQPGILRTQPSAEAIAQVIHDTNITSDFVRFAEFNHGSWVHHFLPAVSVAESKEEGGRQIHRFIFGNPVLAAPMVRESVYAAVHVPLDCGFVEEGDGSTTMVMVLPGGLV
;
A
#
# COMPACT_ATOMS: atom_id res chain seq x y z
N MET A 1 -0.49 1.87 31.17
CA MET A 1 0.55 2.62 30.43
C MET A 1 0.18 4.09 30.53
N THR A 2 1.01 4.92 31.17
CA THR A 2 0.73 6.35 31.35
C THR A 2 1.37 7.13 30.20
N LEU A 3 0.61 7.99 29.54
CA LEU A 3 1.14 8.81 28.44
C LEU A 3 2.04 9.94 28.98
N PRO A 4 3.07 10.38 28.23
CA PRO A 4 3.88 11.53 28.62
C PRO A 4 3.04 12.79 28.88
N PRO A 5 3.49 13.71 29.76
CA PRO A 5 2.73 14.91 30.12
C PRO A 5 2.47 15.86 28.94
N ASN A 6 3.27 15.79 27.88
CA ASN A 6 3.12 16.63 26.67
C ASN A 6 2.28 15.93 25.58
N THR A 7 1.38 15.02 25.95
CA THR A 7 0.58 14.28 24.97
C THR A 7 -0.69 15.04 24.61
N THR A 8 -0.83 15.38 23.33
CA THR A 8 -2.09 15.83 22.76
C THR A 8 -2.82 14.63 22.16
N LEU A 9 -4.06 14.41 22.59
CA LEU A 9 -4.95 13.43 21.98
C LEU A 9 -5.81 14.12 20.93
N SER A 10 -5.89 13.52 19.75
CA SER A 10 -6.73 14.01 18.67
C SER A 10 -7.44 12.81 18.03
N THR A 11 -8.74 12.97 17.77
CA THR A 11 -9.52 11.96 17.07
C THR A 11 -9.38 12.20 15.58
N LEU A 12 -9.07 11.15 14.82
CA LEU A 12 -8.97 11.19 13.38
C LEU A 12 -10.01 10.24 12.76
N THR A 13 -10.71 10.71 11.73
CA THR A 13 -11.69 9.89 10.99
C THR A 13 -10.99 9.19 9.84
N ILE A 14 -10.93 7.85 9.89
CA ILE A 14 -10.38 7.03 8.81
C ILE A 14 -11.49 6.37 8.01
N ARG A 15 -11.34 6.32 6.69
CA ARG A 15 -12.23 5.57 5.80
C ARG A 15 -11.55 4.29 5.37
N ARG A 16 -12.14 3.15 5.72
CA ARG A 16 -11.70 1.85 5.21
C ARG A 16 -12.48 1.50 3.96
N ILE A 17 -11.77 1.25 2.87
CA ILE A 17 -12.30 0.71 1.63
C ILE A 17 -12.00 -0.78 1.60
N THR A 18 -13.02 -1.59 1.36
CA THR A 18 -12.89 -3.04 1.12
C THR A 18 -13.53 -3.33 -0.22
N ILE A 19 -12.78 -3.91 -1.15
CA ILE A 19 -13.24 -4.27 -2.49
C ILE A 19 -13.03 -5.76 -2.68
N HIS A 20 -14.11 -6.48 -2.94
CA HIS A 20 -14.05 -7.86 -3.38
C HIS A 20 -13.86 -7.91 -4.90
N ILE A 21 -12.88 -8.67 -5.35
CA ILE A 21 -12.47 -8.78 -6.75
C ILE A 21 -12.61 -10.25 -7.14
N PRO A 22 -13.57 -10.60 -8.02
CA PRO A 22 -13.84 -11.98 -8.42
C PRO A 22 -12.80 -12.47 -9.45
N GLN A 23 -11.51 -12.33 -9.12
CA GLN A 23 -10.37 -12.74 -9.94
C GLN A 23 -9.32 -13.41 -9.05
N PRO A 24 -8.52 -14.34 -9.61
CA PRO A 24 -7.45 -15.01 -8.88
C PRO A 24 -6.41 -14.05 -8.30
N TYR A 25 -5.90 -14.42 -7.11
CA TYR A 25 -4.96 -13.62 -6.34
C TYR A 25 -3.71 -13.19 -7.10
N ASP A 26 -3.05 -14.13 -7.75
CA ASP A 26 -1.84 -13.91 -8.54
C ASP A 26 -2.07 -12.93 -9.69
N ILE A 27 -3.22 -13.04 -10.37
CA ILE A 27 -3.63 -12.14 -11.47
C ILE A 27 -3.85 -10.72 -10.95
N VAL A 28 -4.57 -10.56 -9.84
CA VAL A 28 -4.84 -9.24 -9.24
C VAL A 28 -3.54 -8.60 -8.77
N LEU A 29 -2.69 -9.36 -8.09
CA LEU A 29 -1.42 -8.85 -7.57
C LEU A 29 -0.47 -8.45 -8.71
N HIS A 30 -0.37 -9.27 -9.77
CA HIS A 30 0.43 -8.95 -10.95
C HIS A 30 -0.06 -7.66 -11.63
N ARG A 31 -1.38 -7.51 -11.80
CA ARG A 31 -1.98 -6.27 -12.34
C ARG A 31 -1.64 -5.06 -11.47
N PHE A 32 -1.79 -5.18 -10.15
CA PHE A 32 -1.46 -4.09 -9.24
C PHE A 32 0.02 -3.68 -9.35
N ARG A 33 0.94 -4.65 -9.32
CA ARG A 33 2.39 -4.39 -9.47
C ARG A 33 2.75 -3.72 -10.79
N THR A 34 1.99 -4.01 -11.84
CA THR A 34 2.17 -3.39 -13.16
C THR A 34 1.67 -1.95 -13.17
N LEU A 35 0.50 -1.69 -12.59
CA LEU A 35 -0.07 -0.34 -12.49
C LEU A 35 0.77 0.57 -11.59
N VAL A 36 1.41 0.00 -10.56
CA VAL A 36 2.09 0.72 -9.48
C VAL A 36 3.54 0.24 -9.36
N PRO A 37 4.43 0.63 -10.30
CA PRO A 37 5.79 0.12 -10.38
C PRO A 37 6.61 0.48 -9.12
N PRO A 38 7.63 -0.31 -8.77
CA PRO A 38 8.46 -0.04 -7.61
C PRO A 38 9.30 1.23 -7.80
N LEU A 39 9.37 2.05 -6.76
CA LEU A 39 10.28 3.18 -6.65
C LEU A 39 11.07 3.07 -5.35
N GLN A 40 12.40 3.09 -5.43
CA GLN A 40 13.23 3.11 -4.24
C GLN A 40 13.14 4.48 -3.56
N PRO A 41 12.69 4.58 -2.28
CA PRO A 41 12.53 5.87 -1.60
C PRO A 41 13.82 6.69 -1.55
N GLY A 42 14.98 6.02 -1.53
CA GLY A 42 16.29 6.66 -1.51
C GLY A 42 16.54 7.60 -2.68
N ILE A 43 15.96 7.31 -3.85
CA ILE A 43 16.13 8.10 -5.08
C ILE A 43 15.49 9.48 -4.97
N LEU A 44 14.42 9.61 -4.17
CA LEU A 44 13.73 10.89 -3.98
C LEU A 44 14.61 11.90 -3.23
N ARG A 45 15.48 11.42 -2.34
CA ARG A 45 16.40 12.26 -1.56
C ARG A 45 17.54 12.85 -2.40
N THR A 46 17.83 12.25 -3.56
CA THR A 46 18.89 12.71 -4.45
C THR A 46 18.39 13.67 -5.53
N GLN A 47 17.07 13.92 -5.60
CA GLN A 47 16.50 14.80 -6.61
C GLN A 47 16.59 16.27 -6.16
N PRO A 48 16.96 17.19 -7.08
CA PRO A 48 17.14 18.61 -6.75
C PRO A 48 15.82 19.38 -6.64
N SER A 49 14.72 18.88 -7.18
CA SER A 49 13.44 19.59 -7.21
C SER A 49 12.23 18.65 -7.30
N ALA A 50 11.03 19.21 -7.12
CA ALA A 50 9.77 18.48 -7.28
C ALA A 50 9.54 18.04 -8.73
N GLU A 51 9.98 18.82 -9.71
CA GLU A 51 9.92 18.50 -11.14
C GLU A 51 10.83 17.30 -11.46
N ALA A 52 12.03 17.25 -10.88
CA ALA A 52 12.91 16.09 -11.02
C ALA A 52 12.29 14.82 -10.41
N ILE A 53 11.59 14.95 -9.28
CA ILE A 53 10.80 13.84 -8.70
C ILE A 53 9.67 13.40 -9.63
N ALA A 54 8.94 14.35 -10.23
CA ALA A 54 7.88 14.05 -11.19
C ALA A 54 8.42 13.30 -12.40
N GLN A 55 9.60 13.70 -12.91
CA GLN A 55 10.25 13.02 -14.02
C GLN A 55 10.65 11.59 -13.65
N VAL A 56 11.27 11.38 -12.48
CA VAL A 56 11.61 10.03 -12.01
C VAL A 56 10.37 9.13 -11.94
N ILE A 57 9.24 9.65 -11.46
CA ILE A 57 7.97 8.90 -11.42
C ILE A 57 7.48 8.59 -12.84
N HIS A 58 7.49 9.58 -13.73
CA HIS A 58 7.11 9.37 -15.13
C HIS A 58 7.96 8.30 -15.81
N ASP A 59 9.26 8.27 -15.52
CA ASP A 59 10.22 7.31 -16.09
C ASP A 59 10.03 5.87 -15.57
N THR A 60 9.22 5.66 -14.52
CA THR A 60 8.93 4.30 -14.02
C THR A 60 7.94 3.49 -14.88
N ASN A 61 7.66 3.93 -16.12
CA ASN A 61 6.72 3.28 -17.05
C ASN A 61 5.31 3.13 -16.45
N ILE A 62 4.87 4.20 -15.76
CA ILE A 62 3.62 4.25 -15.00
C ILE A 62 2.39 4.19 -15.89
N THR A 63 1.38 3.46 -15.44
CA THR A 63 0.02 3.50 -16.00
C THR A 63 -0.99 4.21 -15.10
N SER A 64 -0.63 4.49 -13.84
CA SER A 64 -1.57 5.01 -12.81
C SER A 64 -1.14 6.32 -12.14
N ASP A 65 -0.03 6.94 -12.54
CA ASP A 65 0.66 8.02 -11.81
C ASP A 65 1.14 7.67 -10.40
N PHE A 66 0.85 6.48 -9.88
CA PHE A 66 1.32 6.03 -8.57
C PHE A 66 2.54 5.12 -8.68
N VAL A 67 3.40 5.20 -7.66
CA VAL A 67 4.56 4.32 -7.49
C VAL A 67 4.50 3.61 -6.15
N ARG A 68 5.13 2.45 -6.08
CA ARG A 68 5.16 1.60 -4.89
C ARG A 68 6.49 1.77 -4.16
N PHE A 69 6.41 2.18 -2.89
CA PHE A 69 7.56 2.39 -2.02
C PHE A 69 7.96 1.14 -1.24
N ALA A 70 7.00 0.29 -0.89
CA ALA A 70 7.26 -0.97 -0.21
C ALA A 70 6.21 -2.04 -0.52
N GLU A 71 6.62 -3.28 -0.36
CA GLU A 71 5.80 -4.47 -0.45
C GLU A 71 6.19 -5.42 0.69
N PHE A 72 5.20 -5.98 1.37
CA PHE A 72 5.37 -6.96 2.43
C PHE A 72 4.54 -8.19 2.10
N ASN A 73 5.20 -9.34 1.88
CA ASN A 73 4.51 -10.63 1.77
C ASN A 73 4.31 -11.22 3.18
N HIS A 74 3.11 -11.08 3.71
CA HIS A 74 2.73 -11.62 5.02
C HIS A 74 2.42 -13.12 4.99
N GLY A 75 2.12 -13.71 3.82
CA GLY A 75 1.94 -15.16 3.67
C GLY A 75 3.14 -15.96 4.22
N SER A 76 4.34 -15.39 4.10
CA SER A 76 5.59 -15.97 4.59
C SER A 76 5.60 -16.32 6.09
N TRP A 77 4.81 -15.65 6.93
CA TRP A 77 4.70 -15.98 8.35
C TRP A 77 3.27 -16.37 8.75
N VAL A 78 2.26 -15.84 8.06
CA VAL A 78 0.84 -16.11 8.36
C VAL A 78 0.51 -17.59 8.19
N HIS A 79 1.17 -18.29 7.27
CA HIS A 79 0.95 -19.72 7.05
C HIS A 79 1.19 -20.59 8.29
N HIS A 80 2.00 -20.12 9.26
CA HIS A 80 2.19 -20.82 10.53
C HIS A 80 0.95 -20.80 11.44
N PHE A 81 0.02 -19.88 11.21
CA PHE A 81 -1.16 -19.66 12.06
C PHE A 81 -2.48 -19.89 11.31
N LEU A 82 -2.48 -19.70 9.99
CA LEU A 82 -3.65 -19.87 9.13
C LEU A 82 -3.33 -20.84 7.99
N PRO A 83 -4.04 -21.99 7.90
CA PRO A 83 -3.85 -22.92 6.80
C PRO A 83 -4.28 -22.31 5.45
N ALA A 84 -3.79 -22.88 4.35
CA ALA A 84 -4.24 -22.52 3.00
C ALA A 84 -5.75 -22.73 2.85
N VAL A 85 -6.40 -21.90 2.02
CA VAL A 85 -7.87 -21.81 2.00
C VAL A 85 -8.52 -22.60 0.85
N SER A 86 -7.76 -23.13 -0.12
CA SER A 86 -8.33 -24.06 -1.12
C SER A 86 -7.34 -25.08 -1.72
N VAL A 87 -7.92 -26.16 -2.23
CA VAL A 87 -7.34 -27.49 -2.58
C VAL A 87 -6.78 -27.55 -4.02
N ALA A 88 -6.77 -26.45 -4.75
CA ALA A 88 -6.31 -26.42 -6.14
C ALA A 88 -4.79 -26.21 -6.20
N GLU A 89 -4.04 -27.32 -6.17
CA GLU A 89 -2.65 -27.43 -6.66
C GLU A 89 -1.79 -26.16 -6.53
N SER A 90 -1.76 -25.53 -5.34
CA SER A 90 -0.78 -24.49 -5.08
C SER A 90 0.57 -25.20 -5.05
N LYS A 91 1.34 -25.02 -6.12
CA LYS A 91 2.62 -25.68 -6.38
C LYS A 91 3.73 -25.36 -5.38
N GLU A 92 3.43 -24.70 -4.29
CA GLU A 92 4.35 -24.46 -3.19
C GLU A 92 3.56 -24.60 -1.88
N GLU A 93 4.12 -25.34 -0.93
CA GLU A 93 3.67 -25.47 0.45
C GLU A 93 3.57 -24.08 1.10
N GLY A 94 2.47 -23.37 0.86
CA GLY A 94 2.32 -21.97 1.23
C GLY A 94 0.90 -21.71 1.68
N GLY A 95 0.73 -21.28 2.92
CA GLY A 95 -0.57 -20.89 3.46
C GLY A 95 -1.18 -19.69 2.71
N ARG A 96 -2.30 -19.20 3.25
CA ARG A 96 -3.08 -18.09 2.68
C ARG A 96 -2.21 -16.91 2.23
N GLN A 97 -2.37 -16.48 0.99
CA GLN A 97 -1.58 -15.37 0.45
C GLN A 97 -2.11 -14.01 0.93
N ILE A 98 -1.20 -13.22 1.51
CA ILE A 98 -1.49 -11.88 2.04
C ILE A 98 -0.32 -10.96 1.73
N HIS A 99 -0.59 -9.85 1.04
CA HIS A 99 0.40 -8.84 0.72
C HIS A 99 -0.07 -7.47 1.19
N ARG A 100 0.85 -6.65 1.68
CA ARG A 100 0.64 -5.25 2.01
C ARG A 100 1.56 -4.39 1.16
N PHE A 101 1.04 -3.29 0.65
CA PHE A 101 1.71 -2.35 -0.22
C PHE A 101 1.64 -0.96 0.37
N ILE A 102 2.77 -0.26 0.27
CA ILE A 102 2.88 1.15 0.58
C ILE A 102 3.14 1.88 -0.74
N PHE A 103 2.20 2.70 -1.19
CA PHE A 103 2.23 3.29 -2.53
C PHE A 103 1.59 4.67 -2.59
N GLY A 104 2.06 5.51 -3.51
CA GLY A 104 1.61 6.90 -3.56
C GLY A 104 2.25 7.66 -4.72
N ASN A 105 1.85 8.91 -4.88
CA ASN A 105 2.55 9.87 -5.74
C ASN A 105 2.94 11.08 -4.86
N PRO A 106 4.24 11.31 -4.60
CA PRO A 106 4.68 12.41 -3.77
C PRO A 106 4.39 13.79 -4.38
N VAL A 107 4.27 13.90 -5.71
CA VAL A 107 3.88 15.14 -6.39
C VAL A 107 2.41 15.46 -6.09
N LEU A 108 1.52 14.46 -6.18
CA LEU A 108 0.10 14.61 -5.81
C LEU A 108 -0.09 14.84 -4.32
N ALA A 109 0.80 14.31 -3.47
CA ALA A 109 0.74 14.51 -2.03
C ALA A 109 1.28 15.87 -1.56
N ALA A 110 2.10 16.55 -2.37
CA ALA A 110 2.78 17.78 -1.98
C ALA A 110 1.84 18.91 -1.51
N PRO A 111 0.68 19.18 -2.14
CA PRO A 111 -0.26 20.19 -1.64
C PRO A 111 -0.73 19.92 -0.20
N MET A 112 -1.09 18.66 0.12
CA MET A 112 -1.53 18.29 1.47
C MET A 112 -0.42 18.51 2.50
N VAL A 113 0.82 18.17 2.15
CA VAL A 113 1.98 18.36 3.04
C VAL A 113 2.33 19.83 3.23
N ARG A 114 2.11 20.69 2.22
CA ARG A 114 2.30 22.15 2.35
C ARG A 114 1.27 22.77 3.28
N GLU A 115 0.05 22.28 3.26
CA GLU A 115 -1.02 22.74 4.15
C GLU A 115 -0.78 22.27 5.59
N SER A 116 -0.32 21.03 5.77
CA SER A 116 0.11 20.52 7.06
C SER A 116 1.25 19.53 6.90
N VAL A 117 2.40 19.82 7.52
CA VAL A 117 3.54 18.89 7.54
C VAL A 117 3.16 17.53 8.15
N TYR A 118 2.17 17.50 9.04
CA TYR A 118 1.67 16.26 9.64
C TYR A 118 0.88 15.39 8.65
N ALA A 119 0.37 15.94 7.54
CA ALA A 119 -0.20 15.12 6.48
C ALA A 119 0.84 14.12 5.92
N ALA A 120 2.14 14.44 6.00
CA ALA A 120 3.22 13.57 5.57
C ALA A 120 3.31 12.24 6.36
N VAL A 121 2.75 12.15 7.57
CA VAL A 121 2.73 10.89 8.33
C VAL A 121 1.59 9.94 7.90
N HIS A 122 0.73 10.39 6.99
CA HIS A 122 -0.42 9.64 6.49
C HIS A 122 -0.36 9.34 4.98
N VAL A 123 0.72 9.76 4.31
CA VAL A 123 1.06 9.41 2.94
C VAL A 123 2.46 8.80 2.91
N PRO A 124 2.78 7.89 1.99
CA PRO A 124 1.93 7.22 1.00
C PRO A 124 0.80 6.34 1.59
N LEU A 125 -0.13 5.91 0.74
CA LEU A 125 -1.28 5.08 1.11
C LEU A 125 -0.87 3.65 1.46
N ASP A 126 -1.69 3.02 2.31
CA ASP A 126 -1.56 1.63 2.74
C ASP A 126 -2.70 0.78 2.16
N CYS A 127 -2.33 -0.29 1.46
CA CYS A 127 -3.26 -1.22 0.84
C CYS A 127 -2.83 -2.67 1.06
N GLY A 128 -3.77 -3.53 1.45
CA GLY A 128 -3.59 -4.97 1.60
C GLY A 128 -4.41 -5.76 0.57
N PHE A 129 -3.87 -6.89 0.14
CA PHE A 129 -4.56 -7.88 -0.69
C PHE A 129 -4.55 -9.22 0.03
N VAL A 130 -5.72 -9.84 0.13
CA VAL A 130 -5.94 -11.12 0.80
C VAL A 130 -6.57 -12.09 -0.20
N GLU A 131 -6.02 -13.29 -0.29
CA GLU A 131 -6.64 -14.41 -1.00
C GLU A 131 -7.83 -14.94 -0.19
N GLU A 132 -8.99 -15.08 -0.83
CA GLU A 132 -10.20 -15.63 -0.21
C GLU A 132 -10.30 -17.15 -0.38
N GLY A 133 -11.21 -17.78 0.36
CA GLY A 133 -11.35 -19.25 0.34
C GLY A 133 -11.84 -19.85 -0.96
N ASP A 134 -12.45 -19.05 -1.81
CA ASP A 134 -12.83 -19.42 -3.17
C ASP A 134 -11.73 -19.11 -4.20
N GLY A 135 -10.55 -18.68 -3.75
CA GLY A 135 -9.41 -18.27 -4.59
C GLY A 135 -9.52 -16.85 -5.17
N SER A 136 -10.62 -16.14 -4.89
CA SER A 136 -10.78 -14.73 -5.26
C SER A 136 -9.91 -13.80 -4.40
N THR A 137 -9.96 -12.49 -4.67
CA THR A 137 -9.12 -11.51 -3.97
C THR A 137 -9.94 -10.45 -3.29
N THR A 138 -9.60 -10.11 -2.05
CA THR A 138 -10.09 -8.90 -1.40
C THR A 138 -8.98 -7.89 -1.26
N MET A 139 -9.23 -6.66 -1.74
CA MET A 139 -8.39 -5.50 -1.50
C MET A 139 -8.94 -4.70 -0.32
N VAL A 140 -8.07 -4.31 0.62
CA VAL A 140 -8.40 -3.46 1.76
C VAL A 140 -7.47 -2.26 1.75
N MET A 141 -8.02 -1.04 1.75
CA MET A 141 -7.24 0.20 1.78
C MET A 141 -7.78 1.11 2.87
N VAL A 142 -6.89 1.85 3.53
CA VAL A 142 -7.28 2.91 4.45
C VAL A 142 -6.99 4.25 3.80
N LEU A 143 -8.05 5.03 3.58
CA LEU A 143 -7.93 6.42 3.18
C LEU A 143 -7.98 7.28 4.43
N PRO A 144 -6.97 8.11 4.67
CA PRO A 144 -7.04 9.08 5.75
C PRO A 144 -8.09 10.15 5.38
N GLY A 145 -9.11 10.32 6.22
CA GLY A 145 -10.15 11.33 6.05
C GLY A 145 -9.83 12.57 6.88
N GLY A 146 -10.11 13.77 6.35
CA GLY A 146 -9.92 15.02 7.09
C GLY A 146 -8.47 15.30 7.47
N LEU A 147 -7.52 14.98 6.59
CA LEU A 147 -6.11 15.40 6.72
C LEU A 147 -5.89 16.90 6.46
N VAL A 148 -7.00 17.61 6.28
CA VAL A 148 -7.16 19.03 6.01
C VAL A 148 -8.34 19.52 6.83
#